data_AF-A0A956YAK0-F1
#
_entry.id   AF-A0A956YAK0-F1
#
_cell.length_a   1.000
_cell.length_b   1.000
_cell.length_c   1.000
_cell.angle_alpha   90.00
_cell.angle_beta   90.00
_cell.angle_gamma   90.00
#
_symmetry.space_group_name_H-M   'P 1'
#
loop_
_entity.id
_entity.type
_entity.pdbx_description
1 polymer ?
#
loop_
_entity_poly.entity_id
_entity_poly.type
_entity_poly.pdbx_seq_one_letter_code
_entity_poly.pdbx_strand_id
1 'polypeptide(L)'
;MRIRLGFALYTTIVVVFGVLTLAGLLVGDGSALGDTGALVAPLNTISNLFIRLVVVVIALTLVIGIFNLLSVHAVRLVRGPGTGARLNSFVLLVSFIVALVAYQFSSDYNLILENVQVQIELALAALICFALVYGAFRLLRRGVTWGGLIFLAGMLIILIGALPLSQLEPLQQVTDWLTRVPLSAGARGILLGIALATLVTGVRVIIGQDRTYGNQSSVE
;
A
#
# COMPACT_ATOMS: atom_id res chain seq x y z
N MET A 1 -7.99 -28.22 20.49
CA MET A 1 -7.71 -26.85 19.99
C MET A 1 -7.65 -25.90 21.19
N ARG A 2 -6.47 -25.70 21.80
CA ARG A 2 -6.33 -24.81 22.97
C ARG A 2 -6.12 -23.39 22.46
N ILE A 3 -7.19 -22.61 22.37
CA ILE A 3 -7.12 -21.18 22.08
C ILE A 3 -6.29 -20.56 23.20
N ARG A 4 -5.09 -20.06 22.88
CA ARG A 4 -4.27 -19.29 23.81
C ARG A 4 -5.04 -18.00 24.10
N LEU A 5 -5.66 -17.89 25.27
CA LEU A 5 -6.54 -16.78 25.68
C LEU A 5 -5.93 -15.39 25.40
N GLY A 6 -4.60 -15.28 25.51
CA GLY A 6 -3.87 -14.05 25.16
C GLY A 6 -4.03 -13.60 23.70
N PHE A 7 -4.15 -14.53 22.75
CA PHE A 7 -4.35 -14.22 21.32
C PHE A 7 -5.67 -13.48 21.07
N ALA A 8 -6.73 -13.93 21.74
CA ALA A 8 -8.05 -13.35 21.60
C ALA A 8 -8.06 -11.90 22.10
N LEU A 9 -7.41 -11.62 23.23
CA LEU A 9 -7.34 -10.28 23.83
C LEU A 9 -6.66 -9.26 22.90
N TYR A 10 -5.50 -9.59 22.33
CA TYR A 10 -4.81 -8.67 21.40
C TYR A 10 -5.64 -8.39 20.15
N THR A 11 -6.25 -9.42 19.58
CA THR A 11 -7.07 -9.28 18.38
C THR A 11 -8.31 -8.41 18.68
N THR A 12 -8.97 -8.63 19.82
CA THR A 12 -10.11 -7.81 20.25
C THR A 12 -9.71 -6.35 20.45
N ILE A 13 -8.56 -6.07 21.10
CA ILE A 13 -8.10 -4.69 21.31
C ILE A 13 -7.86 -3.99 19.97
N VAL A 14 -7.17 -4.64 19.02
CA VAL A 14 -6.89 -4.07 17.69
C VAL A 14 -8.19 -3.78 16.93
N VAL A 15 -9.14 -4.72 16.94
CA VAL A 15 -10.43 -4.54 16.26
C VAL A 15 -11.22 -3.39 16.90
N VAL A 16 -11.26 -3.30 18.23
CA VAL A 16 -11.95 -2.22 18.93
C VAL A 16 -11.32 -0.86 18.57
N PHE A 17 -10.00 -0.74 18.59
CA PHE A 17 -9.30 0.49 18.17
C PHE A 17 -9.64 0.86 16.72
N GLY A 18 -9.61 -0.10 15.80
CA GLY A 18 -9.93 0.12 14.39
C GLY A 18 -11.37 0.59 14.18
N VAL A 19 -12.33 -0.10 14.79
CA VAL A 19 -13.76 0.25 14.71
C VAL A 19 -14.03 1.61 15.32
N LEU A 20 -13.41 1.93 16.47
CA LEU A 20 -13.58 3.21 17.14
C LEU A 20 -13.00 4.36 16.31
N THR A 21 -11.82 4.15 15.72
CA THR A 21 -11.21 5.13 14.80
C THR A 21 -12.11 5.41 13.60
N LEU A 22 -12.63 4.35 12.97
CA LEU A 22 -13.51 4.45 11.81
C LEU A 22 -14.83 5.13 12.16
N ALA A 23 -15.43 4.77 13.30
CA ALA A 23 -16.67 5.38 13.78
C ALA A 23 -16.51 6.89 14.01
N GLY A 24 -15.42 7.33 14.65
CA GLY A 24 -15.18 8.77 14.83
C GLY A 24 -14.87 9.51 13.53
N LEU A 25 -14.17 8.88 12.57
CA LEU A 25 -13.96 9.46 11.24
C LEU A 25 -15.26 9.59 10.43
N LEU A 26 -16.17 8.62 10.57
CA LEU A 26 -17.48 8.64 9.89
C LEU A 26 -18.40 9.72 10.46
N VAL A 27 -18.36 9.92 11.78
CA VAL A 27 -19.14 10.94 12.48
C VAL A 27 -18.61 12.36 12.19
N GLY A 28 -17.29 12.49 12.00
CA GLY A 28 -16.64 13.78 11.79
C GLY A 28 -16.95 14.76 12.93
N ASP A 29 -17.21 16.02 12.61
CA ASP A 29 -17.51 17.04 13.63
C ASP A 29 -18.96 16.95 14.16
N GLY A 30 -19.70 15.89 13.82
CA GLY A 30 -21.09 15.68 14.25
C GLY A 30 -22.11 16.61 13.60
N SER A 31 -21.67 17.60 12.82
CA SER A 31 -22.53 18.61 12.16
C SER A 31 -23.56 17.99 11.22
N ALA A 32 -23.26 16.84 10.63
CA ALA A 32 -24.18 16.09 9.76
C ALA A 32 -25.37 15.45 10.50
N LEU A 33 -25.31 15.34 11.83
CA LEU A 33 -26.28 14.60 12.66
C LEU A 33 -27.18 15.51 13.52
N GLY A 34 -27.11 16.84 13.31
CA GLY A 34 -27.90 17.81 14.07
C GLY A 34 -27.62 17.73 15.57
N ASP A 35 -28.66 17.89 16.40
CA ASP A 35 -28.52 17.92 17.86
C ASP A 35 -27.94 16.62 18.46
N THR A 36 -28.14 15.48 17.79
CA THR A 36 -27.53 14.21 18.20
C THR A 36 -26.02 14.16 17.94
N GLY A 37 -25.53 15.00 17.02
CA GLY A 37 -24.12 15.17 16.70
C GLY A 37 -23.27 15.62 17.87
N ALA A 38 -23.82 16.46 18.75
CA ALA A 38 -23.12 16.93 19.94
C ALA A 38 -22.74 15.80 20.92
N LEU A 39 -23.51 14.71 20.95
CA LEU A 39 -23.26 13.55 21.81
C LEU A 39 -22.15 12.65 21.26
N VAL A 40 -21.95 12.63 19.93
CA VAL A 40 -20.99 11.76 19.24
C VAL A 40 -19.73 12.49 18.75
N ALA A 41 -19.73 13.82 18.77
CA ALA A 41 -18.57 14.66 18.43
C ALA A 41 -17.26 14.27 19.16
N PRO A 42 -17.26 13.83 20.45
CA PRO A 42 -16.04 13.38 21.12
C PRO A 42 -15.34 12.19 20.43
N LEU A 43 -16.07 11.38 19.65
CA LEU A 43 -15.48 10.23 18.93
C LEU A 43 -14.45 10.69 17.89
N ASN A 44 -14.71 11.80 17.18
CA ASN A 44 -13.75 12.33 16.20
C ASN A 44 -12.47 12.82 16.87
N THR A 45 -12.57 13.45 18.05
CA THR A 45 -11.39 13.83 18.82
C THR A 45 -10.53 12.62 19.19
N ILE A 46 -11.16 11.52 19.62
CA ILE A 46 -10.46 10.27 19.95
C ILE A 46 -9.82 9.66 18.69
N SER A 47 -10.54 9.59 17.57
CA SER A 47 -10.01 9.11 16.29
C SER A 47 -8.79 9.92 15.84
N ASN A 48 -8.84 11.24 15.92
CA ASN A 48 -7.72 12.11 15.56
C ASN A 48 -6.51 11.91 16.48
N LEU A 49 -6.74 11.65 17.77
CA LEU A 49 -5.67 11.30 18.71
C LEU A 49 -5.02 9.96 18.33
N PHE A 50 -5.81 8.94 17.97
CA PHE A 50 -5.29 7.66 17.51
C PHE A 50 -4.51 7.79 16.20
N ILE A 51 -5.03 8.55 15.23
CA ILE A 51 -4.33 8.83 13.96
C ILE A 51 -3.00 9.52 14.24
N ARG A 52 -2.98 10.52 15.14
CA ARG A 52 -1.73 11.20 15.52
C ARG A 52 -0.72 10.24 16.15
N LEU A 53 -1.16 9.33 17.02
CA LEU A 53 -0.29 8.30 17.58
C LEU A 53 0.27 7.38 16.49
N VAL A 54 -0.58 6.94 15.56
CA VAL A 54 -0.15 6.12 14.42
C VAL A 54 0.88 6.85 13.56
N VAL A 55 0.68 8.15 13.27
CA VAL A 55 1.64 8.97 12.51
C VAL A 55 2.99 9.05 13.23
N VAL A 56 3.00 9.23 14.56
CA VAL A 56 4.24 9.21 15.35
C VAL A 56 4.94 7.86 15.28
N VAL A 57 4.19 6.76 15.39
CA VAL A 57 4.74 5.40 15.27
C VAL A 57 5.31 5.15 13.87
N ILE A 58 4.62 5.59 12.81
CA ILE A 58 5.09 5.48 11.42
C ILE A 58 6.40 6.27 11.25
N ALA A 59 6.47 7.51 11.77
CA ALA A 59 7.68 8.31 11.69
C ALA A 59 8.88 7.62 12.38
N LEU A 60 8.69 7.09 13.58
CA LEU A 60 9.74 6.34 14.29
C LEU A 60 10.13 5.05 13.55
N THR A 61 9.15 4.32 13.01
CA THR A 61 9.39 3.08 12.27
C THR A 61 10.15 3.34 10.97
N LEU A 62 9.85 4.44 10.27
CA LEU A 62 10.60 4.87 9.09
C LEU A 62 12.05 5.15 9.43
N VAL A 63 12.30 5.87 10.53
CA VAL A 63 13.67 6.13 11.01
C VAL A 63 14.41 4.81 11.28
N ILE A 64 13.80 3.89 12.03
CA ILE A 64 14.37 2.57 12.31
C ILE A 64 14.63 1.79 11.00
N GLY A 65 13.70 1.84 10.06
CA GLY A 65 13.82 1.19 8.75
C GLY A 65 14.98 1.73 7.92
N ILE A 66 15.14 3.06 7.87
CA ILE A 66 16.26 3.73 7.20
C ILE A 66 17.58 3.30 7.85
N PHE A 67 17.69 3.41 9.18
CA PHE A 67 18.91 2.99 9.90
C PHE A 67 19.25 1.51 9.67
N ASN A 68 18.25 0.64 9.70
CA ASN A 68 18.44 -0.79 9.43
C ASN A 68 18.97 -1.02 8.02
N LEU A 69 18.37 -0.40 7.02
CA LEU A 69 18.76 -0.54 5.62
C LEU A 69 20.17 -0.01 5.37
N LEU A 70 20.50 1.18 5.90
CA LEU A 70 21.85 1.74 5.81
C LEU A 70 22.88 0.87 6.53
N SER A 71 22.57 0.38 7.73
CA SER A 71 23.47 -0.50 8.48
C SER A 71 23.77 -1.80 7.73
N VAL A 72 22.75 -2.46 7.19
CA VAL A 72 22.93 -3.70 6.41
C VAL A 72 23.80 -3.46 5.18
N HIS A 73 23.58 -2.36 4.45
CA HIS A 73 24.37 -2.05 3.26
C HIS A 73 25.79 -1.56 3.58
N ALA A 74 25.99 -0.83 4.68
CA ALA A 74 27.31 -0.47 5.17
C ALA A 74 28.13 -1.72 5.54
N VAL A 75 27.53 -2.67 6.26
CA VAL A 75 28.19 -3.94 6.59
C VAL A 75 28.47 -4.76 5.33
N ARG A 76 27.51 -4.81 4.38
CA ARG A 76 27.67 -5.54 3.12
C ARG A 76 28.72 -4.89 2.21
N LEU A 77 28.94 -3.59 2.28
CA LEU A 77 30.00 -2.93 1.53
C LEU A 77 31.40 -3.39 1.99
N VAL A 78 31.58 -3.56 3.29
CA VAL A 78 32.88 -3.96 3.88
C VAL A 78 33.07 -5.48 3.85
N ARG A 79 32.05 -6.24 4.26
CA ARG A 79 32.14 -7.69 4.50
C ARG A 79 31.32 -8.52 3.50
N GLY A 80 30.78 -7.90 2.44
CA GLY A 80 29.88 -8.57 1.51
C GLY A 80 30.57 -9.65 0.66
N PRO A 81 29.83 -10.73 0.33
CA PRO A 81 30.31 -11.81 -0.52
C PRO A 81 30.35 -11.34 -1.98
N GLY A 82 31.56 -11.03 -2.46
CA GLY A 82 31.83 -10.69 -3.85
C GLY A 82 31.66 -9.22 -4.23
N THR A 83 32.29 -8.84 -5.35
CA THR A 83 32.36 -7.46 -5.85
C THR A 83 30.99 -6.90 -6.22
N GLY A 84 30.09 -7.71 -6.80
CA GLY A 84 28.75 -7.26 -7.19
C GLY A 84 27.88 -6.80 -6.02
N ALA A 85 27.92 -7.54 -4.89
CA ALA A 85 27.17 -7.18 -3.69
C ALA A 85 27.69 -5.88 -3.05
N ARG A 86 29.01 -5.66 -3.12
CA ARG A 86 29.66 -4.43 -2.64
C ARG A 86 29.32 -3.24 -3.52
N LEU A 87 29.39 -3.39 -4.84
CA LEU A 87 29.02 -2.34 -5.80
C LEU A 87 27.56 -1.90 -5.62
N ASN A 88 26.62 -2.84 -5.53
CA ASN A 88 25.20 -2.49 -5.32
C ASN A 88 25.00 -1.72 -4.00
N SER A 89 25.64 -2.17 -2.92
CA SER A 89 25.56 -1.50 -1.62
C SER A 89 26.21 -0.11 -1.65
N PHE A 90 27.32 0.04 -2.38
CA PHE A 90 27.97 1.34 -2.59
C PHE A 90 27.06 2.31 -3.33
N VAL A 91 26.48 1.88 -4.47
CA VAL A 91 25.56 2.70 -5.27
C VAL A 91 24.37 3.15 -4.43
N LEU A 92 23.80 2.26 -3.61
CA LEU A 92 22.69 2.61 -2.72
C LEU A 92 23.09 3.66 -1.67
N LEU A 93 24.23 3.48 -0.99
CA LEU A 93 24.66 4.42 0.04
C LEU A 93 24.97 5.80 -0.56
N VAL A 94 25.64 5.83 -1.72
CA VAL A 94 25.93 7.06 -2.44
C VAL A 94 24.65 7.74 -2.91
N SER A 95 23.71 6.99 -3.50
CA SER A 95 22.44 7.57 -3.97
C SER A 95 21.61 8.13 -2.81
N PHE A 96 21.63 7.49 -1.64
CA PHE A 96 20.99 8.01 -0.44
C PHE A 96 21.59 9.36 0.01
N ILE A 97 22.94 9.47 0.02
CA ILE A 97 23.61 10.75 0.35
C ILE A 97 23.29 11.81 -0.68
N VAL A 98 23.35 11.48 -1.98
CA VAL A 98 22.99 12.40 -3.07
C VAL A 98 21.55 12.88 -2.92
N ALA A 99 20.61 12.00 -2.57
CA ALA A 99 19.22 12.37 -2.33
C ALA A 99 19.06 13.33 -1.14
N LEU A 100 19.78 13.10 -0.03
CA LEU A 100 19.77 14.02 1.11
C LEU A 100 20.36 15.39 0.78
N VAL A 101 21.47 15.41 0.05
CA VAL A 101 22.09 16.66 -0.40
C VAL A 101 21.13 17.40 -1.32
N ALA A 102 20.56 16.72 -2.32
CA ALA A 102 19.58 17.29 -3.24
C ALA A 102 18.35 17.84 -2.49
N TYR A 103 17.88 17.15 -1.45
CA TYR A 103 16.79 17.60 -0.59
C TYR A 103 17.12 18.91 0.13
N GLN A 104 18.36 19.08 0.59
CA GLN A 104 18.75 20.28 1.31
C GLN A 104 18.85 21.53 0.41
N PHE A 105 19.09 21.33 -0.89
CA PHE A 105 19.18 22.38 -1.89
C PHE A 105 17.87 22.60 -2.66
N SER A 106 16.83 21.79 -2.44
CA SER A 106 15.54 22.01 -3.11
C SER A 106 14.77 23.11 -2.39
N SER A 107 14.28 24.09 -3.16
CA SER A 107 13.34 25.11 -2.66
C SER A 107 11.94 24.55 -2.45
N ASP A 108 11.64 23.43 -3.11
CA ASP A 108 10.39 22.71 -3.01
C ASP A 108 10.68 21.27 -2.60
N TYR A 109 10.47 20.99 -1.32
CA TYR A 109 10.71 19.68 -0.70
C TYR A 109 9.74 18.61 -1.21
N ASN A 110 8.55 19.03 -1.67
CA ASN A 110 7.54 18.10 -2.17
C ASN A 110 7.97 17.49 -3.49
N LEU A 111 8.70 18.23 -4.34
CA LEU A 111 9.12 17.75 -5.66
C LEU A 111 9.95 16.45 -5.59
N ILE A 112 10.86 16.30 -4.64
CA ILE A 112 11.71 15.10 -4.58
C ILE A 112 10.88 13.88 -4.14
N LEU A 113 10.02 14.04 -3.14
CA LEU A 113 9.18 12.97 -2.62
C LEU A 113 8.10 12.58 -3.63
N GLU A 114 7.47 13.57 -4.27
CA GLU A 114 6.47 13.36 -5.33
C GLU A 114 7.09 12.64 -6.52
N ASN A 115 8.28 13.06 -6.97
CA ASN A 115 8.96 12.36 -8.07
C ASN A 115 9.25 10.90 -7.71
N VAL A 116 9.73 10.60 -6.50
CA VAL A 116 9.95 9.20 -6.08
C VAL A 116 8.65 8.42 -6.04
N GLN A 117 7.58 9.01 -5.49
CA GLN A 117 6.26 8.40 -5.44
C GLN A 117 5.72 8.09 -6.84
N VAL A 118 5.76 9.06 -7.76
CA VAL A 118 5.31 8.91 -9.16
C VAL A 118 6.09 7.79 -9.86
N GLN A 119 7.40 7.68 -9.64
CA GLN A 119 8.19 6.60 -10.25
C GLN A 119 7.82 5.21 -9.73
N ILE A 120 7.51 5.09 -8.43
CA ILE A 120 7.01 3.84 -7.85
C ILE A 120 5.63 3.50 -8.43
N GLU A 121 4.74 4.49 -8.53
CA GLU A 121 3.41 4.34 -9.14
C GLU A 121 3.50 3.87 -10.59
N LEU A 122 4.39 4.47 -11.39
CA LEU A 122 4.64 4.07 -12.78
C LEU A 122 5.21 2.65 -12.89
N ALA A 123 6.13 2.26 -12.01
CA ALA A 123 6.67 0.90 -11.99
C ALA A 123 5.59 -0.15 -11.68
N LEU A 124 4.70 0.14 -10.72
CA LEU A 124 3.56 -0.70 -10.39
C LEU A 124 2.54 -0.74 -11.53
N ALA A 125 2.25 0.41 -12.16
CA ALA A 125 1.39 0.48 -13.33
C ALA A 125 1.95 -0.33 -14.50
N ALA A 126 3.27 -0.29 -14.73
CA ALA A 126 3.94 -1.09 -15.74
C ALA A 126 3.82 -2.60 -15.48
N LEU A 127 3.98 -3.03 -14.21
CA LEU A 127 3.76 -4.43 -13.82
C LEU A 127 2.31 -4.87 -14.05
N ILE A 128 1.33 -4.02 -13.71
CA ILE A 128 -0.08 -4.29 -13.97
C ILE A 128 -0.34 -4.38 -15.48
N CYS A 129 0.18 -3.45 -16.26
CA CYS A 129 0.06 -3.45 -17.73
C CYS A 129 0.62 -4.75 -18.31
N PHE A 130 1.83 -5.14 -17.91
CA PHE A 130 2.43 -6.41 -18.33
C PHE A 130 1.57 -7.62 -17.95
N ALA A 131 1.04 -7.65 -16.73
CA ALA A 131 0.15 -8.71 -16.27
C ALA A 131 -1.16 -8.77 -17.08
N LEU A 132 -1.74 -7.62 -17.42
CA LEU A 132 -2.95 -7.53 -18.26
C LEU A 132 -2.68 -8.05 -19.67
N VAL A 133 -1.59 -7.62 -20.30
CA VAL A 133 -1.18 -8.09 -21.64
C VAL A 133 -0.90 -9.59 -21.63
N TYR A 134 -0.16 -10.08 -20.63
CA TYR A 134 0.09 -11.52 -20.46
C TYR A 134 -1.21 -12.30 -20.25
N GLY A 135 -2.14 -11.77 -19.46
CA GLY A 135 -3.47 -12.34 -19.27
C GLY A 135 -4.27 -12.45 -20.57
N ALA A 136 -4.30 -11.37 -21.35
CA ALA A 136 -4.95 -11.33 -22.67
C ALA A 136 -4.32 -12.34 -23.64
N PHE A 137 -2.98 -12.40 -23.70
CA PHE A 137 -2.26 -13.38 -24.53
C PHE A 137 -2.55 -14.83 -24.11
N ARG A 138 -2.53 -15.10 -22.80
CA ARG A 138 -2.83 -16.43 -22.25
C ARG A 138 -4.25 -16.87 -22.59
N LEU A 139 -5.21 -15.93 -22.58
CA LEU A 139 -6.59 -16.20 -22.97
C LEU A 139 -6.69 -16.60 -24.45
N LEU A 140 -6.05 -15.85 -25.34
CA LEU A 140 -6.06 -16.15 -26.78
C LEU A 140 -5.43 -17.52 -27.09
N ARG A 141 -4.41 -17.94 -26.32
CA ARG A 141 -3.75 -19.24 -26.52
C ARG A 141 -4.46 -20.43 -25.90
N ARG A 142 -5.09 -20.29 -24.73
CA ARG A 142 -5.68 -21.42 -23.99
C ARG A 142 -7.17 -21.65 -24.27
N GLY A 143 -7.73 -20.88 -25.20
CA GLY A 143 -9.15 -20.91 -25.54
C GLY A 143 -9.95 -19.88 -24.75
N VAL A 144 -10.92 -19.29 -25.42
CA VAL A 144 -11.76 -18.23 -24.86
C VAL A 144 -12.75 -18.83 -23.87
N THR A 145 -12.49 -18.63 -22.58
CA THR A 145 -13.49 -18.87 -21.53
C THR A 145 -14.44 -17.68 -21.44
N TRP A 146 -15.67 -17.89 -20.96
CA TRP A 146 -16.63 -16.81 -20.73
C TRP A 146 -16.04 -15.67 -19.88
N GLY A 147 -15.35 -16.01 -18.79
CA GLY A 147 -14.70 -15.01 -17.94
C GLY A 147 -13.56 -14.27 -18.64
N GLY A 148 -12.77 -14.96 -19.46
CA GLY A 148 -11.74 -14.33 -20.25
C GLY A 148 -12.28 -13.40 -21.34
N LEU A 149 -13.39 -13.77 -21.99
CA LEU A 149 -14.05 -12.91 -22.99
C LEU A 149 -14.49 -11.59 -22.36
N ILE A 150 -15.12 -11.66 -21.18
CA ILE A 150 -15.55 -10.47 -20.41
C ILE A 150 -14.33 -9.61 -20.02
N PHE A 151 -13.25 -10.25 -19.56
CA PHE A 151 -12.00 -9.55 -19.24
C PHE A 151 -11.42 -8.82 -20.47
N LEU A 152 -11.30 -9.50 -21.60
CA LEU A 152 -10.75 -8.93 -22.84
C LEU A 152 -11.62 -7.78 -23.36
N ALA A 153 -12.95 -7.96 -23.36
CA ALA A 153 -13.89 -6.94 -23.77
C ALA A 153 -13.80 -5.71 -22.86
N GLY A 154 -13.82 -5.90 -21.54
CA GLY A 154 -13.69 -4.80 -20.56
C GLY A 154 -12.35 -4.06 -20.69
N MET A 155 -11.25 -4.79 -20.84
CA MET A 155 -9.93 -4.22 -21.07
C MET A 155 -9.89 -3.36 -22.33
N LEU A 156 -10.41 -3.85 -23.45
CA LEU A 156 -10.46 -3.10 -24.71
C LEU A 156 -11.35 -1.86 -24.61
N ILE A 157 -12.52 -1.96 -23.98
CA ILE A 157 -13.43 -0.82 -23.78
C ILE A 157 -12.72 0.29 -22.98
N ILE A 158 -12.07 -0.06 -21.87
CA ILE A 158 -11.34 0.92 -21.05
C ILE A 158 -10.17 1.53 -21.82
N LEU A 159 -9.41 0.71 -22.55
CA LEU A 159 -8.23 1.17 -23.28
C LEU A 159 -8.60 2.12 -24.43
N ILE A 160 -9.66 1.79 -25.19
CA ILE A 160 -10.15 2.65 -26.27
C ILE A 160 -10.82 3.89 -25.69
N GLY A 161 -11.58 3.76 -24.60
CA GLY A 161 -12.24 4.87 -23.91
C GLY A 161 -11.28 5.88 -23.27
N ALA A 162 -10.03 5.48 -23.00
CA ALA A 162 -8.99 6.39 -22.53
C ALA A 162 -8.47 7.36 -23.61
N LEU A 163 -8.75 7.10 -24.91
CA LEU A 163 -8.38 8.03 -25.97
C LEU A 163 -9.41 9.18 -26.05
N PRO A 164 -8.97 10.46 -26.04
CA PRO A 164 -9.86 11.61 -26.11
C PRO A 164 -10.36 11.85 -27.55
N LEU A 165 -11.18 10.92 -28.07
CA LEU A 165 -11.78 10.98 -29.40
C LEU A 165 -13.21 11.52 -29.29
N SER A 166 -13.42 12.75 -29.77
CA SER A 166 -14.72 13.45 -29.76
C SER A 166 -15.83 12.73 -30.53
N GLN A 167 -15.48 11.84 -31.45
CA GLN A 167 -16.44 11.08 -32.29
C GLN A 167 -17.01 9.84 -31.58
N LEU A 168 -16.51 9.50 -30.39
CA LEU A 168 -16.87 8.30 -29.64
C LEU A 168 -17.62 8.61 -28.33
N GLU A 169 -18.46 9.65 -28.32
CA GLU A 169 -19.31 10.04 -27.18
C GLU A 169 -20.04 8.86 -26.48
N PRO A 170 -20.69 7.92 -27.20
CA PRO A 170 -21.35 6.79 -26.54
C PRO A 170 -20.37 5.84 -25.82
N LEU A 171 -19.15 5.69 -26.36
CA LEU A 171 -18.11 4.86 -25.75
C LEU A 171 -17.54 5.51 -24.49
N GLN A 172 -17.43 6.84 -24.48
CA GLN A 172 -17.01 7.61 -23.30
C GLN A 172 -18.02 7.44 -22.16
N GLN A 173 -19.34 7.49 -22.43
CA GLN A 173 -20.37 7.26 -21.40
C GLN A 173 -20.26 5.85 -20.77
N VAL A 174 -20.04 4.82 -21.59
CA VAL A 174 -19.84 3.45 -21.10
C VAL A 174 -18.56 3.34 -20.27
N THR A 175 -17.48 3.95 -20.75
CA THR A 175 -16.19 3.97 -20.04
C THR A 175 -16.32 4.68 -18.70
N ASP A 176 -16.99 5.81 -18.66
CA ASP A 176 -17.23 6.58 -17.44
C ASP A 176 -18.12 5.84 -16.45
N TRP A 177 -19.12 5.10 -16.92
CA TRP A 177 -19.92 4.25 -16.05
C TRP A 177 -19.08 3.11 -15.46
N LEU A 178 -18.24 2.49 -16.31
CA LEU A 178 -17.37 1.39 -15.93
C LEU A 178 -16.30 1.82 -14.93
N THR A 179 -15.71 3.02 -15.10
CA THR A 179 -14.73 3.58 -14.16
C THR A 179 -15.39 3.97 -12.83
N ARG A 180 -16.57 4.59 -12.88
CA ARG A 180 -17.27 5.08 -11.69
C ARG A 180 -17.90 3.98 -10.85
N VAL A 181 -18.41 2.91 -11.45
CA VAL A 181 -19.17 1.88 -10.71
C VAL A 181 -18.31 0.64 -10.42
N PRO A 182 -18.06 -0.28 -11.38
CA PRO A 182 -17.35 -1.53 -11.06
C PRO A 182 -15.86 -1.33 -10.80
N LEU A 183 -15.16 -0.44 -11.53
CA LEU A 183 -13.73 -0.23 -11.31
C LEU A 183 -13.47 0.43 -9.94
N SER A 184 -14.25 1.45 -9.58
CA SER A 184 -14.14 2.08 -8.26
C SER A 184 -14.50 1.11 -7.13
N ALA A 185 -15.51 0.26 -7.31
CA ALA A 185 -15.86 -0.79 -6.36
C ALA A 185 -14.74 -1.83 -6.23
N GLY A 186 -14.13 -2.25 -7.34
CA GLY A 186 -12.98 -3.15 -7.36
C GLY A 186 -11.75 -2.55 -6.65
N ALA A 187 -11.43 -1.29 -6.94
CA ALA A 187 -10.34 -0.57 -6.27
C ALA A 187 -10.56 -0.50 -4.75
N ARG A 188 -11.78 -0.16 -4.30
CA ARG A 188 -12.14 -0.17 -2.88
C ARG A 188 -12.05 -1.57 -2.28
N GLY A 189 -12.48 -2.61 -3.00
CA GLY A 189 -12.36 -4.01 -2.58
C GLY A 189 -10.90 -4.43 -2.39
N ILE A 190 -10.01 -4.03 -3.31
CA ILE A 190 -8.56 -4.27 -3.19
C ILE A 190 -7.99 -3.53 -1.98
N LEU A 191 -8.34 -2.26 -1.77
CA LEU A 191 -7.89 -1.49 -0.60
C LEU A 191 -8.33 -2.14 0.72
N LEU A 192 -9.58 -2.62 0.79
CA LEU A 192 -10.07 -3.38 1.95
C LEU A 192 -9.30 -4.69 2.13
N GLY A 193 -9.04 -5.43 1.06
CA GLY A 193 -8.25 -6.65 1.08
C GLY A 193 -6.82 -6.43 1.58
N ILE A 194 -6.16 -5.36 1.11
CA ILE A 194 -4.82 -4.96 1.55
C ILE A 194 -4.84 -4.59 3.03
N ALA A 195 -5.82 -3.80 3.48
CA ALA A 195 -5.96 -3.42 4.88
C ALA A 195 -6.14 -4.64 5.80
N LEU A 196 -6.93 -5.62 5.38
CA LEU A 196 -7.09 -6.87 6.13
C LEU A 196 -5.80 -7.69 6.13
N ALA A 197 -5.10 -7.79 4.99
CA ALA A 197 -3.84 -8.53 4.88
C ALA A 197 -2.73 -7.92 5.76
N THR A 198 -2.62 -6.59 5.81
CA THR A 198 -1.64 -5.90 6.66
C THR A 198 -1.98 -6.06 8.14
N LEU A 199 -3.27 -5.98 8.52
CA LEU A 199 -3.72 -6.24 9.89
C LEU A 199 -3.37 -7.67 10.34
N VAL A 200 -3.70 -8.68 9.53
CA VAL A 200 -3.40 -10.09 9.85
C VAL A 200 -1.89 -10.29 10.00
N THR A 201 -1.09 -9.72 9.09
CA THR A 201 0.37 -9.81 9.14
C THR A 201 0.93 -9.13 10.40
N GLY A 202 0.47 -7.92 10.72
CA GLY A 202 0.89 -7.21 11.94
C GLY A 202 0.56 -7.98 13.21
N VAL A 203 -0.65 -8.56 13.30
CA VAL A 203 -1.06 -9.39 14.45
C VAL A 203 -0.19 -10.64 14.57
N ARG A 204 0.10 -11.35 13.46
CA ARG A 204 0.98 -12.54 13.48
C ARG A 204 2.39 -12.23 13.98
N VAL A 205 2.94 -11.08 13.58
CA VAL A 205 4.26 -10.63 14.01
C VAL A 205 4.27 -10.30 15.50
N ILE A 206 3.29 -9.53 16.01
CA ILE A 206 3.20 -9.15 17.43
C ILE A 206 3.07 -10.39 18.33
N ILE A 207 2.35 -11.40 17.86
CA ILE A 207 2.12 -12.65 18.60
C ILE A 207 3.31 -13.62 18.48
N GLY A 208 4.29 -13.29 17.65
CA GLY A 208 5.49 -14.09 17.45
C GLY A 208 5.25 -15.38 16.67
N GLN A 209 4.15 -15.46 15.89
CA GLN A 209 3.91 -16.57 14.97
C GLN A 209 4.83 -16.49 13.77
N ASP A 210 4.98 -15.30 13.19
CA ASP A 210 5.96 -15.02 12.14
C ASP A 210 7.25 -14.54 12.80
N ARG A 211 8.24 -15.42 12.92
CA ARG A 211 9.58 -15.07 13.40
C ARG A 211 10.36 -14.38 12.28
N THR A 212 10.57 -13.08 12.41
CA THR A 212 11.47 -12.31 11.55
C THR A 212 12.92 -12.73 11.84
N TYR A 213 13.42 -13.71 11.08
CA TYR A 213 14.82 -14.12 10.95
C TYR A 213 15.64 -14.19 12.24
N GLY A 214 15.55 -15.32 12.93
CA GLY A 214 16.46 -15.66 14.02
C GLY A 214 16.34 -17.13 14.38
N ASN A 215 17.00 -18.00 13.61
CA ASN A 215 17.66 -19.24 14.07
C ASN A 215 18.01 -20.16 12.87
N GLN A 216 19.07 -19.84 12.11
CA GLN A 216 19.68 -20.79 11.16
C GLN A 216 21.23 -20.71 11.18
N SER A 217 21.86 -20.39 12.32
CA SER A 217 23.32 -20.28 12.40
C SER A 217 23.95 -21.11 13.53
N SER A 218 23.46 -22.32 13.77
CA SER A 218 24.18 -23.30 14.60
C SER A 218 23.66 -24.72 14.36
N VAL A 219 24.00 -25.30 13.21
CA VAL A 219 24.21 -26.75 13.09
C VAL A 219 25.47 -26.92 12.23
N GLU A 220 26.61 -26.75 12.88
CA GLU A 220 27.82 -27.54 12.59
C GLU A 220 27.88 -28.66 13.63
#